data_AF-A0A6A6QU01-F1
#
_entry.id   AF-A0A6A6QU01-F1
#
_cell.length_a   1.000
_cell.length_b   1.000
_cell.length_c   1.000
_cell.angle_alpha   90.00
_cell.angle_beta   90.00
_cell.angle_gamma   90.00
#
_symmetry.space_group_name_H-M   'P 1'
#
loop_
_entity.id
_entity.type
_entity.pdbx_description
1 polymer ?
#
loop_
_entity_poly.entity_id
_entity_poly.type
_entity_poly.pdbx_seq_one_letter_code
_entity_poly.pdbx_strand_id
1 'polypeptide(L)'
;MSKPFAARLLQPLSSAICSSCRTTLARQPLLSTRPFSSTPAVLAKDFQDPTAVISKLNSLASVLEPFQKPTSGFEGIIGPRHAQDDEIDSLAASLHKEVPMYHFHVYATKHNTHITLTRPNREPLISVSCGNIGFKKAARGTYDSAYQLAAYMMSRIQDKGLLTEIRDMEVIFRGFGPGREAVSKVIMSSEGRNVRTKIKKLTDATRLKFGGLRSPRMRRLG
;
A
#
# COMPACT_ATOMS: atom_id res chain seq x y z
N MET A 1 1.28 22.30 63.38
CA MET A 1 -0.12 22.29 63.88
C MET A 1 -1.03 22.30 62.64
N SER A 2 -1.41 21.12 62.11
CA SER A 2 -2.67 20.38 62.40
C SER A 2 -3.91 20.95 61.70
N LYS A 3 -4.20 20.40 60.49
CA LYS A 3 -5.46 19.84 59.90
C LYS A 3 -6.84 20.23 60.51
N PRO A 4 -8.01 19.89 59.89
CA PRO A 4 -8.45 19.78 58.47
C PRO A 4 -9.92 20.26 58.21
N PHE A 5 -10.41 20.35 56.97
CA PHE A 5 -11.85 20.16 56.62
C PHE A 5 -12.00 19.95 55.09
N ALA A 6 -12.05 18.71 54.60
CA ALA A 6 -13.27 17.96 54.25
C ALA A 6 -13.91 18.34 52.90
N ALA A 7 -13.78 17.37 51.97
CA ALA A 7 -14.76 16.94 50.97
C ALA A 7 -15.44 17.97 50.05
N ARG A 8 -15.06 17.93 48.76
CA ARG A 8 -16.06 17.88 47.68
C ARG A 8 -15.60 16.96 46.55
N LEU A 9 -16.07 15.74 46.65
CA LEU A 9 -16.09 14.72 45.61
C LEU A 9 -17.00 15.18 44.45
N LEU A 10 -16.52 14.92 43.23
CA LEU A 10 -17.30 14.45 42.07
C LEU A 10 -18.66 15.14 41.81
N GLN A 11 -18.65 16.21 41.02
CA GLN A 11 -19.83 16.59 40.24
C GLN A 11 -19.79 15.87 38.89
N PRO A 12 -20.73 14.96 38.58
CA PRO A 12 -20.90 14.50 37.21
C PRO A 12 -21.44 15.65 36.37
N LEU A 13 -20.82 15.90 35.22
CA LEU A 13 -21.37 16.75 34.17
C LEU A 13 -22.75 16.19 33.80
N SER A 14 -23.81 16.89 34.20
CA SER A 14 -25.17 16.62 33.76
C SER A 14 -25.21 16.68 32.24
N SER A 15 -25.38 15.52 31.61
CA SER A 15 -25.53 15.39 30.17
C SER A 15 -26.78 16.18 29.73
N ALA A 16 -26.58 17.24 28.95
CA ALA A 16 -27.65 17.98 28.28
C ALA A 16 -28.22 17.13 27.14
N ILE A 17 -29.00 16.11 27.49
CA ILE A 17 -29.74 15.26 26.55
C ILE A 17 -31.23 15.52 26.78
N CYS A 18 -31.90 16.01 25.75
CA CYS A 18 -33.33 16.31 25.74
C CYS A 18 -34.18 15.08 26.12
N SER A 19 -35.31 15.31 26.79
CA SER A 19 -36.25 14.27 27.24
C SER A 19 -36.75 13.36 26.12
N SER A 20 -36.79 13.86 24.88
CA SER A 20 -37.16 13.09 23.68
C SER A 20 -36.14 12.05 23.24
N CYS A 21 -34.86 12.18 23.63
CA CYS A 21 -33.80 11.26 23.26
C CYS A 21 -33.62 10.10 24.26
N ARG A 22 -34.24 10.18 25.45
CA ARG A 22 -34.20 9.11 26.46
C ARG A 22 -35.04 7.89 26.09
N THR A 23 -36.13 8.08 25.35
CA THR A 23 -37.03 6.99 24.95
C THR A 23 -36.51 6.16 23.78
N THR A 24 -35.58 6.67 22.98
CA THR A 24 -35.01 5.95 21.82
C THR A 24 -33.79 5.09 22.17
N LEU A 25 -33.15 5.31 23.32
CA LEU A 25 -31.99 4.54 23.78
C LEU A 25 -32.34 3.38 24.73
N ALA A 26 -33.58 3.29 25.22
CA ALA A 26 -34.01 2.29 26.20
C ALA A 26 -34.75 1.08 25.60
N ARG A 27 -34.80 0.93 24.27
CA ARG A 27 -35.42 -0.24 23.63
C ARG A 27 -34.70 -0.64 22.35
N GLN A 28 -33.64 -1.41 22.51
CA GLN A 28 -33.25 -2.39 21.49
C GLN A 28 -33.00 -3.73 22.18
N PRO A 29 -33.86 -4.74 21.99
CA PRO A 29 -33.48 -6.10 22.30
C PRO A 29 -32.34 -6.53 21.36
N LEU A 30 -31.26 -7.01 21.95
CA LEU A 30 -30.20 -7.74 21.27
C LEU A 30 -30.79 -9.01 20.65
N LEU A 31 -31.28 -8.96 19.41
CA LEU A 31 -31.50 -10.11 18.52
C LEU A 31 -32.04 -9.61 17.17
N SER A 32 -31.13 -9.35 16.22
CA SER A 32 -31.46 -9.33 14.80
C SER A 32 -30.65 -10.44 14.14
N THR A 33 -31.22 -11.64 14.17
CA THR A 33 -30.82 -12.76 13.33
C THR A 33 -31.25 -12.43 11.91
N ARG A 34 -30.29 -12.13 11.03
CA ARG A 34 -30.53 -12.21 9.57
C ARG A 34 -30.42 -13.68 9.17
N PRO A 35 -31.45 -14.32 8.59
CA PRO A 35 -31.30 -15.65 8.02
C PRO A 35 -30.78 -15.49 6.59
N PHE A 36 -29.46 -15.52 6.41
CA PHE A 36 -28.87 -15.76 5.09
C PHE A 36 -27.59 -16.57 5.26
N SER A 37 -27.77 -17.90 5.16
CA SER A 37 -26.80 -18.97 4.89
C SER A 37 -26.98 -20.13 5.87
N SER A 38 -27.80 -21.11 5.47
CA SER A 38 -27.84 -22.43 6.09
C SER A 38 -26.85 -23.35 5.39
N THR A 39 -25.56 -23.21 5.68
CA THR A 39 -24.63 -24.31 5.50
C THR A 39 -24.33 -24.88 6.88
N PRO A 40 -24.69 -26.14 7.18
CA PRO A 40 -24.27 -26.75 8.43
C PRO A 40 -22.75 -26.89 8.42
N ALA A 41 -22.09 -26.37 9.46
CA ALA A 41 -20.67 -26.61 9.67
C ALA A 41 -20.48 -28.11 9.99
N VAL A 42 -19.99 -28.86 9.01
CA VAL A 42 -19.54 -30.24 9.26
C VAL A 42 -18.20 -30.16 9.96
N LEU A 43 -18.18 -30.57 11.23
CA LEU A 43 -16.97 -30.85 11.98
C LEU A 43 -16.22 -31.96 11.25
N ALA A 44 -14.98 -31.69 10.80
CA ALA A 44 -14.14 -32.70 10.17
C ALA A 44 -13.90 -33.83 11.18
N LYS A 45 -14.62 -34.95 11.01
CA LYS A 45 -14.33 -36.19 11.74
C LYS A 45 -12.99 -36.72 11.23
N ASP A 46 -12.08 -36.88 12.18
CA ASP A 46 -11.03 -37.88 12.27
C ASP A 46 -10.37 -38.27 10.94
N PHE A 47 -9.17 -37.71 10.76
CA PHE A 47 -8.13 -38.18 9.87
C PHE A 47 -7.77 -39.63 10.25
N GLN A 48 -8.50 -40.60 9.68
CA GLN A 48 -8.10 -42.01 9.71
C GLN A 48 -7.12 -42.27 8.56
N ASP A 49 -5.90 -42.59 8.96
CA ASP A 49 -4.88 -43.39 8.30
C ASP A 49 -4.32 -42.93 6.93
N PRO A 50 -3.09 -42.37 6.89
CA PRO A 50 -2.46 -41.88 5.66
C PRO A 50 -2.02 -42.98 4.68
N THR A 51 -2.13 -44.26 5.05
CA THR A 51 -1.64 -45.41 4.25
C THR A 51 -2.67 -45.91 3.24
N ALA A 52 -3.97 -45.66 3.45
CA ALA A 52 -5.04 -46.09 2.54
C ALA A 52 -5.24 -45.16 1.31
N VAL A 53 -4.70 -43.95 1.36
CA VAL A 53 -4.78 -42.97 0.26
C VAL A 53 -3.71 -43.25 -0.80
N ILE A 54 -2.53 -43.72 -0.39
CA ILE A 54 -1.39 -43.99 -1.29
C ILE A 54 -1.71 -45.19 -2.21
N SER A 55 -2.39 -46.23 -1.71
CA SER A 55 -2.76 -47.40 -2.52
C SER A 55 -3.82 -47.08 -3.57
N LYS A 56 -4.74 -46.14 -3.29
CA LYS A 56 -5.75 -45.66 -4.25
C LYS A 56 -5.19 -44.71 -5.30
N LEU A 57 -4.11 -43.98 -4.99
CA LEU A 57 -3.42 -43.10 -5.94
C LEU A 57 -2.55 -43.90 -6.93
N ASN A 58 -1.92 -44.98 -6.48
CA ASN A 58 -1.10 -45.83 -7.36
C ASN A 58 -1.93 -46.60 -8.40
N SER A 59 -3.18 -46.94 -8.08
CA SER A 59 -4.12 -47.55 -9.03
C SER A 59 -4.68 -46.60 -10.10
N LEU A 60 -4.49 -45.28 -9.94
CA LEU A 60 -4.87 -44.27 -10.94
C LEU A 60 -3.69 -43.87 -11.85
N ALA A 61 -2.45 -44.15 -11.43
CA ALA A 61 -1.26 -43.86 -12.21
C ALA A 61 -1.11 -44.75 -13.46
N SER A 62 -1.69 -45.95 -13.46
CA SER A 62 -1.65 -46.89 -14.59
C SER A 62 -2.76 -46.71 -15.63
N VAL A 63 -3.75 -45.84 -15.37
CA VAL A 63 -4.78 -45.42 -16.36
C VAL A 63 -4.35 -44.14 -17.09
N LEU A 64 -3.26 -43.51 -16.65
CA LEU A 64 -2.58 -42.44 -17.36
C LEU A 64 -1.51 -43.04 -18.28
N GLU A 65 -1.94 -43.74 -19.33
CA GLU A 65 -1.21 -43.54 -20.58
C GLU A 65 -1.15 -42.02 -20.84
N PRO A 66 -0.08 -41.47 -21.45
CA PRO A 66 -0.10 -40.09 -21.86
C PRO A 66 -1.29 -39.93 -22.82
N PHE A 67 -2.40 -39.42 -22.30
CA PHE A 67 -3.50 -38.92 -23.11
C PHE A 67 -2.89 -37.78 -23.91
N GLN A 68 -2.37 -38.11 -25.09
CA GLN A 68 -2.09 -37.13 -26.12
C GLN A 68 -3.43 -36.47 -26.35
N LYS A 69 -3.62 -35.29 -25.74
CA LYS A 69 -4.80 -34.47 -26.01
C LYS A 69 -4.91 -34.40 -27.52
N PRO A 70 -6.02 -34.83 -28.14
CA PRO A 70 -6.24 -34.49 -29.53
C PRO A 70 -6.22 -32.96 -29.57
N THR A 71 -5.21 -32.40 -30.24
CA THR A 71 -5.02 -30.96 -30.40
C THR A 71 -6.05 -30.44 -31.39
N SER A 72 -7.33 -30.51 -31.00
CA SER A 72 -8.38 -29.76 -31.66
C SER A 72 -8.20 -28.29 -31.29
N GLY A 73 -7.50 -27.56 -32.15
CA GLY A 73 -7.26 -26.13 -32.04
C GLY A 73 -5.78 -25.80 -32.05
N PHE A 74 -5.33 -25.11 -33.10
CA PHE A 74 -4.07 -24.37 -33.30
C PHE A 74 -2.71 -25.03 -32.92
N GLU A 75 -2.59 -25.72 -31.79
CA GLU A 75 -1.37 -26.38 -31.28
C GLU A 75 -0.89 -27.59 -32.11
N GLY A 76 -1.74 -28.18 -32.96
CA GLY A 76 -1.31 -29.25 -33.90
C GLY A 76 -0.66 -28.76 -35.19
N ILE A 77 -0.74 -27.45 -35.49
CA ILE A 77 -0.17 -26.85 -36.71
C ILE A 77 1.31 -26.45 -36.49
N ILE A 78 1.66 -26.15 -35.25
CA ILE A 78 3.02 -25.81 -34.83
C ILE A 78 3.68 -27.12 -34.40
N GLY A 79 4.76 -27.54 -35.08
CA GLY A 79 5.47 -28.78 -34.80
C GLY A 79 6.01 -28.86 -33.35
N PRO A 80 6.58 -30.02 -32.94
CA PRO A 80 7.13 -30.17 -31.60
C PRO A 80 8.14 -29.05 -31.32
N ARG A 81 7.95 -28.33 -30.21
CA ARG A 81 8.82 -27.22 -29.78
C ARG A 81 10.27 -27.68 -29.79
N HIS A 82 11.14 -26.95 -30.50
CA HIS A 82 12.55 -27.27 -30.55
C HIS A 82 13.22 -26.82 -29.24
N ALA A 83 14.28 -27.49 -28.80
CA ALA A 83 15.01 -27.12 -27.57
C ALA A 83 15.51 -25.65 -27.54
N GLN A 84 15.61 -25.00 -28.71
CA GLN A 84 15.92 -23.57 -28.84
C GLN A 84 14.79 -22.67 -28.33
N ASP A 85 13.53 -23.11 -28.40
CA ASP A 85 12.37 -22.35 -27.93
C ASP A 85 12.37 -22.26 -26.39
N ASP A 86 12.81 -23.32 -25.69
CA ASP A 86 12.95 -23.32 -24.23
C ASP A 86 14.08 -22.39 -23.75
N GLU A 87 15.18 -22.30 -24.51
CA GLU A 87 16.25 -21.34 -24.24
C GLU A 87 15.76 -19.90 -24.39
N ILE A 88 14.99 -19.60 -25.44
CA ILE A 88 14.39 -18.28 -25.68
C ILE A 88 13.39 -17.91 -24.57
N ASP A 89 12.55 -18.86 -24.13
CA ASP A 89 11.61 -18.65 -23.02
C ASP A 89 12.33 -18.42 -21.68
N SER A 90 13.45 -19.11 -21.44
CA SER A 90 14.28 -18.89 -20.24
C SER A 90 15.03 -17.55 -20.26
N LEU A 91 15.49 -17.11 -21.43
CA LEU A 91 16.08 -15.79 -21.68
C LEU A 91 15.04 -14.68 -21.52
N ALA A 92 13.82 -14.89 -22.03
CA ALA A 92 12.70 -13.99 -21.82
C ALA A 92 12.33 -13.89 -20.33
N ALA A 93 12.24 -15.02 -19.63
CA ALA A 93 11.94 -15.05 -18.20
C ALA A 93 13.02 -14.34 -17.34
N SER A 94 14.28 -14.45 -17.73
CA SER A 94 15.39 -13.74 -17.06
C SER A 94 15.43 -12.24 -17.41
N LEU A 95 15.00 -11.85 -18.62
CA LEU A 95 14.84 -10.45 -19.03
C LEU A 95 13.68 -9.76 -18.27
N HIS A 96 12.62 -10.50 -17.93
CA HIS A 96 11.45 -10.02 -17.21
C HIS A 96 11.57 -10.11 -15.68
N LYS A 97 12.73 -10.50 -15.14
CA LYS A 97 12.93 -10.58 -13.70
C LYS A 97 13.00 -9.16 -13.11
N GLU A 98 11.88 -8.68 -12.59
CA GLU A 98 11.81 -7.39 -11.91
C GLU A 98 12.78 -7.38 -10.73
N VAL A 99 13.84 -6.56 -10.86
CA VAL A 99 14.78 -6.34 -9.76
C VAL A 99 14.02 -5.64 -8.63
N PRO A 100 14.11 -6.10 -7.37
CA PRO A 100 13.44 -5.42 -6.27
C PRO A 100 14.08 -4.05 -6.03
N MET A 101 13.34 -2.98 -6.33
CA MET A 101 13.79 -1.60 -6.20
C MET A 101 13.16 -0.92 -4.98
N TYR A 102 13.88 -0.01 -4.35
CA TYR A 102 13.30 0.86 -3.33
C TYR A 102 12.42 1.91 -3.99
N HIS A 103 11.38 2.37 -3.31
CA HIS A 103 10.49 3.40 -3.86
C HIS A 103 10.60 4.71 -3.07
N PHE A 104 10.77 5.80 -3.80
CA PHE A 104 10.75 7.15 -3.27
C PHE A 104 9.45 7.82 -3.71
N HIS A 105 8.45 7.75 -2.85
CA HIS A 105 7.14 8.31 -3.11
C HIS A 105 7.12 9.81 -2.79
N VAL A 106 6.71 10.60 -3.77
CA VAL A 106 6.51 12.04 -3.64
C VAL A 106 5.04 12.34 -3.92
N TYR A 107 4.28 12.61 -2.85
CA TYR A 107 2.88 12.99 -2.96
C TYR A 107 2.74 14.51 -2.77
N ALA A 108 2.58 15.22 -3.89
CA ALA A 108 2.48 16.66 -3.94
C ALA A 108 1.01 17.09 -4.12
N THR A 109 0.40 17.54 -3.03
CA THR A 109 -0.96 18.12 -3.05
C THR A 109 -0.89 19.64 -3.16
N LYS A 110 -2.05 20.31 -3.33
CA LYS A 110 -2.13 21.78 -3.33
C LYS A 110 -1.67 22.42 -2.01
N HIS A 111 -1.84 21.73 -0.88
CA HIS A 111 -1.68 22.34 0.45
C HIS A 111 -0.54 21.72 1.28
N ASN A 112 0.08 20.64 0.81
CA ASN A 112 1.16 19.97 1.49
C ASN A 112 1.92 19.02 0.55
N THR A 113 3.15 18.68 0.93
CA THR A 113 3.96 17.66 0.27
C THR A 113 4.32 16.57 1.28
N HIS A 114 4.19 15.32 0.86
CA HIS A 114 4.58 14.14 1.64
C HIS A 114 5.64 13.37 0.86
N ILE A 115 6.72 13.03 1.54
CA ILE A 115 7.80 12.22 0.97
C ILE A 115 7.93 10.97 1.82
N THR A 116 7.91 9.82 1.16
CA THR A 116 8.03 8.52 1.84
C THR A 116 9.01 7.66 1.08
N LEU A 117 10.04 7.19 1.78
CA LEU A 117 10.97 6.18 1.28
C LEU A 117 10.52 4.81 1.79
N THR A 118 10.36 3.85 0.88
CA THR A 118 9.92 2.49 1.21
C THR A 118 10.88 1.44 0.67
N ARG A 119 10.88 0.28 1.32
CA ARG A 119 11.52 -0.95 0.81
C ARG A 119 10.79 -1.46 -0.45
N PRO A 120 11.38 -2.42 -1.19
CA PRO A 120 10.70 -3.13 -2.28
C PRO A 120 9.38 -3.79 -1.84
N ASN A 121 9.32 -4.26 -0.58
CA ASN A 121 8.10 -4.81 0.03
C ASN A 121 7.03 -3.74 0.37
N ARG A 122 7.23 -2.48 -0.04
CA ARG A 122 6.37 -1.31 0.25
C ARG A 122 6.23 -0.97 1.74
N GLU A 123 7.13 -1.47 2.57
CA GLU A 123 7.24 -1.09 3.97
C GLU A 123 7.91 0.30 4.09
N PRO A 124 7.32 1.27 4.82
CA PRO A 124 7.87 2.61 4.95
C PRO A 124 9.08 2.67 5.90
N LEU A 125 10.21 3.16 5.41
CA LEU A 125 11.44 3.40 6.20
C LEU A 125 11.47 4.79 6.83
N ILE A 126 11.11 5.80 6.02
CA ILE A 126 11.06 7.20 6.43
C ILE A 126 9.83 7.80 5.78
N SER A 127 9.00 8.46 6.58
CA SER A 127 7.86 9.21 6.10
C SER A 127 7.85 10.58 6.76
N VAL A 128 7.94 11.63 5.94
CA VAL A 128 8.01 13.02 6.39
C VAL A 128 7.15 13.90 5.50
N SER A 129 6.69 15.01 6.07
CA SER A 129 5.90 16.03 5.38
C SER A 129 6.39 17.42 5.76
N CYS A 130 5.94 18.46 5.06
CA CYS A 130 6.37 19.84 5.35
C CYS A 130 6.05 20.24 6.80
N GLY A 131 5.01 19.65 7.40
CA GLY A 131 4.66 19.87 8.81
C GLY A 131 5.72 19.37 9.81
N ASN A 132 6.51 18.35 9.47
CA ASN A 132 7.55 17.79 10.33
C ASN A 132 8.75 18.73 10.51
N ILE A 133 8.98 19.63 9.54
CA ILE A 133 10.08 20.62 9.56
C ILE A 133 9.68 21.89 10.31
N GLY A 134 8.41 21.98 10.73
CA GLY A 134 7.90 23.11 11.51
C GLY A 134 7.07 24.10 10.70
N PHE A 135 6.89 23.90 9.40
CA PHE A 135 5.94 24.72 8.63
C PHE A 135 4.52 24.53 9.17
N LYS A 136 3.79 25.63 9.36
CA LYS A 136 2.43 25.64 9.90
C LYS A 136 1.44 26.16 8.86
N LYS A 137 0.26 25.53 8.82
CA LYS A 137 -0.91 25.98 8.04
C LYS A 137 -0.55 26.21 6.56
N ALA A 138 -0.85 27.39 6.01
CA ALA A 138 -0.69 27.72 4.59
C ALA A 138 0.77 27.59 4.10
N ALA A 139 1.75 27.81 4.97
CA ALA A 139 3.17 27.74 4.61
C ALA A 139 3.63 26.34 4.20
N ARG A 140 2.85 25.27 4.46
CA ARG A 140 3.17 23.89 4.07
C ARG A 140 2.98 23.60 2.58
N GLY A 141 2.17 24.41 1.90
CA GLY A 141 1.83 24.22 0.49
C GLY A 141 2.74 24.99 -0.47
N THR A 142 3.75 25.69 0.03
CA THR A 142 4.63 26.53 -0.79
C THR A 142 5.77 25.69 -1.39
N TYR A 143 6.34 26.18 -2.49
CA TYR A 143 7.49 25.57 -3.14
C TYR A 143 8.70 25.45 -2.20
N ASP A 144 9.03 26.53 -1.49
CA ASP A 144 10.18 26.58 -0.58
C ASP A 144 10.07 25.55 0.57
N SER A 145 8.88 25.42 1.16
CA SER A 145 8.65 24.41 2.22
C SER A 145 8.89 22.98 1.74
N ALA A 146 8.56 22.68 0.48
CA ALA A 146 8.78 21.38 -0.11
C ALA A 146 10.24 21.15 -0.52
N TYR A 147 10.95 22.21 -0.93
CA TYR A 147 12.39 22.16 -1.20
C TYR A 147 13.15 21.81 0.08
N GLN A 148 12.89 22.53 1.18
CA GLN A 148 13.50 22.24 2.48
C GLN A 148 13.12 20.84 2.99
N LEU A 149 11.90 20.36 2.69
CA LEU A 149 11.50 18.99 2.98
C LEU A 149 12.31 17.93 2.24
N ALA A 150 12.53 18.13 0.95
CA ALA A 150 13.33 17.21 0.17
C ALA A 150 14.80 17.24 0.65
N ALA A 151 15.37 18.42 0.91
CA ALA A 151 16.71 18.59 1.45
C ALA A 151 16.88 17.81 2.76
N TYR A 152 15.95 18.03 3.70
CA TYR A 152 15.89 17.35 4.98
C TYR A 152 15.79 15.83 4.81
N MET A 153 14.97 15.34 3.88
CA MET A 153 14.84 13.92 3.59
C MET A 153 16.16 13.33 3.08
N MET A 154 16.89 14.03 2.19
CA MET A 154 18.19 13.58 1.70
C MET A 154 19.22 13.47 2.85
N SER A 155 19.28 14.46 3.74
CA SER A 155 20.12 14.40 4.94
C SER A 155 19.71 13.23 5.84
N ARG A 156 18.41 13.00 6.06
CA ARG A 156 17.93 11.88 6.87
C ARG A 156 18.26 10.51 6.28
N ILE A 157 18.30 10.38 4.96
CA ILE A 157 18.73 9.15 4.29
C ILE A 157 20.22 8.89 4.53
N GLN A 158 21.03 9.94 4.49
CA GLN A 158 22.47 9.88 4.79
C GLN A 158 22.71 9.52 6.27
N ASP A 159 22.05 10.21 7.19
CA ASP A 159 22.18 9.99 8.64
C ASP A 159 21.84 8.55 9.05
N LYS A 160 20.82 7.96 8.41
CA LYS A 160 20.40 6.58 8.67
C LYS A 160 21.28 5.53 7.96
N GLY A 161 22.27 5.92 7.16
CA GLY A 161 23.16 4.99 6.46
C GLY A 161 22.48 4.20 5.33
N LEU A 162 21.29 4.61 4.87
CA LEU A 162 20.50 3.86 3.90
C LEU A 162 21.10 3.85 2.48
N LEU A 163 22.06 4.74 2.19
CA LEU A 163 22.72 4.83 0.87
C LEU A 163 23.49 3.55 0.48
N THR A 164 23.98 2.81 1.48
CA THR A 164 24.71 1.55 1.26
C THR A 164 23.74 0.40 1.00
N GLU A 165 22.60 0.39 1.70
CA GLU A 165 21.55 -0.63 1.55
C GLU A 165 20.82 -0.49 0.20
N ILE A 166 20.53 0.76 -0.19
CA ILE A 166 19.81 1.06 -1.42
C ILE A 166 20.76 0.94 -2.62
N ARG A 167 20.56 -0.10 -3.41
CA ARG A 167 21.23 -0.28 -4.70
C ARG A 167 20.51 0.48 -5.80
N ASP A 168 19.22 0.21 -5.92
CA ASP A 168 18.36 0.73 -6.97
C ASP A 168 17.09 1.35 -6.39
N MET A 169 16.68 2.48 -6.94
CA MET A 169 15.52 3.24 -6.51
C MET A 169 14.66 3.70 -7.70
N GLU A 170 13.35 3.68 -7.49
CA GLU A 170 12.34 4.29 -8.37
C GLU A 170 11.76 5.53 -7.68
N VAL A 171 11.72 6.66 -8.39
CA VAL A 171 11.02 7.86 -7.94
C VAL A 171 9.60 7.86 -8.46
N ILE A 172 8.63 7.95 -7.56
CA ILE A 172 7.21 7.90 -7.90
C ILE A 172 6.55 9.22 -7.52
N PHE A 173 6.15 10.00 -8.51
CA PHE A 173 5.38 11.23 -8.30
C PHE A 173 3.88 10.95 -8.25
N ARG A 174 3.16 11.68 -7.39
CA ARG A 174 1.71 11.67 -7.34
C ARG A 174 1.20 13.09 -7.11
N GLY A 175 0.36 13.56 -8.02
CA GLY A 175 -0.20 14.91 -7.99
C GLY A 175 0.71 15.94 -8.67
N PHE A 176 0.15 17.14 -8.87
CA PHE A 176 0.77 18.26 -9.56
C PHE A 176 0.89 19.50 -8.65
N GLY A 177 1.05 19.28 -7.34
CA GLY A 177 1.33 20.38 -6.41
C GLY A 177 2.73 20.98 -6.62
N PRO A 178 3.00 22.18 -6.07
CA PRO A 178 4.29 22.86 -6.24
C PRO A 178 5.47 22.06 -5.67
N GLY A 179 5.23 21.18 -4.70
CA GLY A 179 6.26 20.31 -4.15
C GLY A 179 6.84 19.30 -5.13
N ARG A 180 6.14 18.97 -6.22
CA ARG A 180 6.66 18.04 -7.25
C ARG A 180 7.92 18.61 -7.91
N GLU A 181 7.85 19.86 -8.34
CA GLU A 181 8.99 20.55 -8.96
C GLU A 181 10.10 20.81 -7.94
N ALA A 182 9.74 21.20 -6.72
CA ALA A 182 10.72 21.44 -5.66
C ALA A 182 11.58 20.19 -5.38
N VAL A 183 10.94 19.03 -5.22
CA VAL A 183 11.63 17.76 -4.97
C VAL A 183 12.46 17.35 -6.18
N SER A 184 11.93 17.51 -7.40
CA SER A 184 12.69 17.23 -8.62
C SER A 184 13.97 18.07 -8.70
N LYS A 185 13.89 19.36 -8.33
CA LYS A 185 15.07 20.23 -8.29
C LYS A 185 16.06 19.80 -7.21
N VAL A 186 15.62 19.44 -6.01
CA VAL A 186 16.54 18.93 -4.96
C VAL A 186 17.28 17.66 -5.40
N ILE A 187 16.58 16.73 -6.06
CA ILE A 187 17.20 15.50 -6.61
C ILE A 187 18.28 15.86 -7.64
N MET A 188 18.07 16.90 -8.44
CA MET A 188 19.03 17.37 -9.44
C MET A 188 20.17 18.22 -8.85
N SER A 189 19.90 18.95 -7.76
CA SER A 189 20.84 19.76 -7.01
C SER A 189 21.92 18.92 -6.31
N SER A 190 22.88 19.61 -5.68
CA SER A 190 23.97 18.99 -4.92
C SER A 190 23.50 18.11 -3.76
N GLU A 191 22.42 18.51 -3.08
CA GLU A 191 21.81 17.77 -1.95
C GLU A 191 21.37 16.35 -2.35
N GLY A 192 20.85 16.19 -3.57
CA GLY A 192 20.40 14.92 -4.12
C GLY A 192 21.51 14.07 -4.75
N ARG A 193 22.76 14.55 -4.85
CA ARG A 193 23.83 13.89 -5.62
C ARG A 193 24.04 12.42 -5.25
N ASN A 194 24.00 12.10 -3.97
CA ASN A 194 24.23 10.73 -3.49
C ASN A 194 23.05 9.80 -3.79
N VAL A 195 21.82 10.31 -3.76
CA VAL A 195 20.61 9.54 -4.07
C VAL A 195 20.43 9.41 -5.58
N ARG A 196 20.81 10.45 -6.34
CA ARG A 196 20.66 10.52 -7.81
C ARG A 196 21.32 9.36 -8.54
N THR A 197 22.48 8.90 -8.09
CA THR A 197 23.20 7.76 -8.71
C THR A 197 22.47 6.43 -8.54
N LYS A 198 21.54 6.34 -7.58
CA LYS A 198 20.75 5.13 -7.29
C LYS A 198 19.41 5.11 -8.02
N ILE A 199 18.98 6.24 -8.60
CA ILE A 199 17.69 6.35 -9.28
C ILE A 199 17.80 5.72 -10.66
N LYS A 200 17.01 4.67 -10.92
CA LYS A 200 16.94 3.98 -12.22
C LYS A 200 15.66 4.28 -12.99
N LYS A 201 14.56 4.56 -12.29
CA LYS A 201 13.23 4.74 -12.89
C LYS A 201 12.52 5.94 -12.29
N LEU A 202 11.77 6.66 -13.13
CA LEU A 202 10.89 7.75 -12.72
C LEU A 202 9.48 7.46 -13.26
N THR A 203 8.51 7.41 -12.36
CA THR A 203 7.13 7.02 -12.67
C THR A 203 6.15 8.06 -12.12
N ASP A 204 5.07 8.32 -12.84
CA ASP A 204 3.94 9.10 -12.34
C ASP A 204 2.78 8.17 -11.99
N ALA A 205 2.36 8.17 -10.73
CA ALA A 205 1.25 7.39 -10.19
C ALA A 205 0.07 8.30 -9.78
N THR A 206 -0.13 9.41 -10.50
CA THR A 206 -1.28 10.29 -10.30
C THR A 206 -2.58 9.56 -10.63
N ARG A 207 -3.49 9.51 -9.65
CA ARG A 207 -4.74 8.73 -9.74
C ARG A 207 -5.77 9.49 -10.57
N LEU A 208 -6.25 8.87 -11.63
CA LEU A 208 -7.39 9.31 -12.45
C LEU A 208 -8.56 8.34 -12.28
N LYS A 209 -9.80 8.83 -12.40
CA LYS A 209 -11.01 8.01 -12.30
C LYS A 209 -11.77 8.03 -13.63
N PHE A 210 -12.28 6.87 -14.06
CA PHE A 210 -13.20 6.75 -15.20
C PHE A 210 -14.64 6.74 -14.68
N GLY A 211 -15.41 7.81 -14.92
CA GLY A 211 -16.78 7.95 -14.40
C GLY A 211 -16.82 8.17 -12.87
N GLY A 212 -16.61 7.11 -12.09
CA GLY A 212 -16.43 7.13 -10.62
C GLY A 212 -17.47 7.91 -9.81
N LEU A 213 -17.13 8.22 -8.55
CA LEU A 213 -17.97 9.05 -7.67
C LEU A 213 -18.05 10.49 -8.18
N ARG A 214 -19.22 11.13 -8.06
CA ARG A 214 -19.40 12.56 -8.39
C ARG A 214 -18.42 13.43 -7.57
N SER A 215 -17.65 14.28 -8.25
CA SER A 215 -16.78 15.26 -7.58
C SER A 215 -17.62 16.32 -6.84
N PRO A 216 -17.08 16.95 -5.78
CA PRO A 216 -17.74 18.06 -5.11
C PRO A 216 -18.13 19.17 -6.10
N ARG A 217 -19.26 19.84 -5.84
CA ARG A 217 -19.74 20.96 -6.67
C ARG A 217 -18.65 22.04 -6.73
N MET A 218 -18.48 22.65 -7.91
CA MET A 218 -17.56 23.76 -8.11
C MET A 218 -17.83 24.87 -7.09
N ARG A 219 -16.76 25.39 -6.48
CA ARG A 219 -16.85 26.47 -5.49
C ARG A 219 -17.19 27.78 -6.21
N ARG A 220 -18.07 28.57 -5.61
CA ARG A 220 -18.37 29.94 -6.04
C ARG A 220 -17.35 30.87 -5.37
N LEU A 221 -16.20 31.03 -6.03
CA LEU A 221 -15.21 32.03 -5.66
C LEU A 221 -15.53 33.22 -6.57
N GLY A 222 -16.15 34.25 -6.00
CA GLY A 222 -16.48 35.48 -6.71
C GLY A 222 -15.22 36.21 -7.17
#